data_AF-A0A957D6A4-F1
#
_entry.id   AF-A0A957D6A4-F1
#
_cell.length_a   1.000
_cell.length_b   1.000
_cell.length_c   1.000
_cell.angle_alpha   90.00
_cell.angle_beta   90.00
_cell.angle_gamma   90.00
#
_symmetry.space_group_name_H-M   'P 1'
#
loop_
_entity.id
_entity.type
_entity.pdbx_description
1 polymer ?
#
loop_
_entity_poly.entity_id
_entity_poly.type
_entity_poly.pdbx_seq_one_letter_code
_entity_poly.pdbx_strand_id
1 'polypeptide(L)'
;MGKQFSWHTDPELSPDPSHHSSQFSLHFSSLRGPGMATAVTILLIFAITILVWLSSQVTIKKTQAARRQQVNTLLAQAQQALLAGDGDSFFALFSEDAAWQAAQLQPINQALYRNDSEARQVQQYKDVLQVHVQWTDGDAAWQRMVYLQETDNAGTADLLFAPPQMGYWGDVRRQRTAWGLLSTYQVDAAWAGELTQFVEAVIAELCAQECVQDQLPLTLVVANGYEETAVPNILRIPSPRLVALDDNGNPAPPFWNLLRQKLTAYLQPAHIRFALPPQMPVGIHLVDYEQAAAQFSAAHPHITIELITLDEIPQDPAQLRLFDGAAFAPTPQMIAAGEVRDLSNLAATDVRFQLSDFYPQILQGAWWRDRLWFVPQAGEMQVLYYDENAYAAAERPLPSLRWTWEEMMADLQALNAALPFEERPFANYRFFDITPDILYAYAYTQNPTELTPESAAAALAWYQETAAQPHFMPDVASLTDEERQNNSFRWWAFIWVDKLIYYEHRVQIVGNMGVVPFPGS
;
A
#
# COMPACT_ATOMS: atom_id res chain seq x y z
N MET A 1 39.32 19.54 22.26
CA MET A 1 39.92 20.55 21.36
C MET A 1 39.69 20.09 19.92
N GLY A 2 38.53 20.42 19.35
CA GLY A 2 38.13 19.99 18.01
C GLY A 2 38.35 21.12 17.01
N LYS A 3 39.10 20.87 15.94
CA LYS A 3 39.30 21.81 14.84
C LYS A 3 38.02 21.86 13.99
N GLN A 4 37.38 23.04 13.94
CA GLN A 4 36.38 23.39 12.95
C GLN A 4 37.03 23.45 11.56
N PHE A 5 36.48 22.73 10.60
CA PHE A 5 36.70 22.96 9.17
C PHE A 5 35.49 23.74 8.65
N SER A 6 35.71 24.99 8.25
CA SER A 6 34.71 25.77 7.50
C SER A 6 34.98 25.61 6.01
N TRP A 7 33.96 25.23 5.24
CA TRP A 7 33.98 25.35 3.78
C TRP A 7 33.65 26.80 3.42
N HIS A 8 34.58 27.49 2.77
CA HIS A 8 34.31 28.73 2.05
C HIS A 8 33.94 28.34 0.61
N THR A 9 32.75 28.76 0.18
CA THR A 9 32.35 28.77 -1.24
C THR A 9 32.92 30.03 -1.86
N ASP A 10 33.86 29.89 -2.80
CA ASP A 10 34.32 31.00 -3.63
C ASP A 10 33.19 31.46 -4.57
N PRO A 11 32.95 32.78 -4.71
CA PRO A 11 32.01 33.29 -5.69
C PRO A 11 32.59 33.24 -7.11
N GLU A 12 31.69 33.07 -8.07
CA GLU A 12 31.92 32.99 -9.51
C GLU A 12 32.95 34.01 -10.04
N LEU A 13 34.02 33.48 -10.63
CA LEU A 13 34.91 34.24 -11.51
C LEU A 13 34.41 34.12 -12.95
N SER A 14 33.76 35.17 -13.42
CA SER A 14 33.56 35.46 -14.85
C SER A 14 34.92 35.69 -15.53
N PRO A 15 35.20 35.10 -16.71
CA PRO A 15 36.46 35.33 -17.40
C PRO A 15 36.41 36.66 -18.16
N ASP A 16 37.11 37.67 -17.64
CA ASP A 16 37.51 38.88 -18.36
C ASP A 16 38.67 38.54 -19.33
N PRO A 17 38.51 38.69 -20.66
CA PRO A 17 39.58 38.46 -21.62
C PRO A 17 40.30 39.78 -21.89
N SER A 18 41.01 40.34 -20.91
CA SER A 18 41.88 41.48 -21.17
C SER A 18 43.15 41.54 -20.30
N HIS A 19 44.29 41.52 -21.00
CA HIS A 19 45.64 41.96 -20.60
C HIS A 19 46.44 41.13 -19.57
N HIS A 20 47.51 40.47 -20.06
CA HIS A 20 48.92 40.89 -19.93
C HIS A 20 49.85 39.68 -20.14
N SER A 21 50.51 39.63 -21.30
CA SER A 21 51.62 38.72 -21.57
C SER A 21 52.88 39.20 -20.83
N SER A 22 52.96 38.94 -19.52
CA SER A 22 54.23 39.00 -18.80
C SER A 22 55.13 37.86 -19.30
N GLN A 23 56.05 38.20 -20.20
CA GLN A 23 57.13 37.30 -20.63
C GLN A 23 58.03 36.98 -19.43
N PHE A 24 57.84 35.80 -18.84
CA PHE A 24 58.76 35.23 -17.87
C PHE A 24 59.98 34.67 -18.61
N SER A 25 61.00 35.50 -18.80
CA SER A 25 62.28 35.11 -19.38
C SER A 25 63.14 34.43 -18.31
N LEU A 26 63.08 33.10 -18.22
CA LEU A 26 63.97 32.32 -17.36
C LEU A 26 65.37 32.21 -18.01
N HIS A 27 66.32 33.02 -17.54
CA HIS A 27 67.74 32.88 -17.87
C HIS A 27 68.33 31.63 -17.20
N PHE A 28 68.46 30.53 -17.97
CA PHE A 28 69.22 29.34 -17.58
C PHE A 28 70.71 29.48 -17.95
N SER A 29 71.47 30.25 -17.18
CA SER A 29 72.95 30.24 -17.26
C SER A 29 73.54 29.31 -16.19
N SER A 30 74.18 28.23 -16.67
CA SER A 30 75.11 27.35 -15.95
C SER A 30 74.65 26.67 -14.64
N LEU A 31 73.73 25.71 -14.73
CA LEU A 31 73.57 24.64 -13.73
C LEU A 31 74.19 23.34 -14.26
N ARG A 32 75.54 23.26 -14.30
CA ARG A 32 76.26 21.99 -14.43
C ARG A 32 76.62 21.50 -13.03
N GLY A 33 75.63 21.01 -12.31
CA GLY A 33 75.80 20.41 -10.99
C GLY A 33 74.73 19.34 -10.77
N PRO A 34 74.88 18.45 -9.78
CA PRO A 34 73.96 17.34 -9.51
C PRO A 34 72.47 17.75 -9.34
N GLY A 35 72.17 19.04 -9.14
CA GLY A 35 70.80 19.56 -9.07
C GLY A 35 70.00 19.58 -10.39
N MET A 36 70.63 19.50 -11.57
CA MET A 36 69.88 19.51 -12.85
C MET A 36 69.12 18.18 -13.05
N ALA A 37 69.71 17.06 -12.65
CA ALA A 37 69.03 15.76 -12.67
C ALA A 37 67.79 15.79 -11.74
N THR A 38 67.93 16.36 -10.55
CA THR A 38 66.82 16.51 -9.60
C THR A 38 65.68 17.37 -10.14
N ALA A 39 66.00 18.50 -10.80
CA ALA A 39 64.98 19.38 -11.40
C ALA A 39 64.20 18.69 -12.54
N VAL A 40 64.90 17.94 -13.39
CA VAL A 40 64.28 17.15 -14.48
C VAL A 40 63.38 16.06 -13.90
N THR A 41 63.83 15.36 -12.85
CA THR A 41 63.01 14.35 -12.16
C THR A 41 61.75 14.96 -11.55
N ILE A 42 61.84 16.13 -10.90
CA ILE A 42 60.67 16.82 -10.31
C ILE A 42 59.67 17.20 -11.40
N LEU A 43 60.12 17.78 -12.51
CA LEU A 43 59.24 18.15 -13.63
C LEU A 43 58.57 16.92 -14.27
N LEU A 44 59.29 15.81 -14.41
CA LEU A 44 58.73 14.55 -14.90
C LEU A 44 57.65 14.00 -13.96
N ILE A 45 57.90 13.97 -12.65
CA ILE A 45 56.91 13.52 -11.64
C ILE A 45 55.66 14.41 -11.68
N PHE A 46 55.84 15.73 -11.78
CA PHE A 46 54.74 16.68 -11.87
C PHE A 46 53.92 16.49 -13.15
N ALA A 47 54.58 16.33 -14.30
CA ALA A 47 53.92 16.05 -15.57
C ALA A 47 53.14 14.72 -15.56
N ILE A 48 53.71 13.66 -14.99
CA ILE A 48 53.04 12.37 -14.83
C ILE A 48 51.81 12.51 -13.92
N THR A 49 51.93 13.25 -12.82
CA THR A 49 50.83 13.48 -11.88
C THR A 49 49.68 14.24 -12.53
N ILE A 50 49.98 15.27 -13.33
CA ILE A 50 48.97 16.00 -14.13
C ILE A 50 48.31 15.07 -15.15
N LEU A 51 49.08 14.24 -15.87
CA LEU A 51 48.53 13.31 -16.86
C LEU A 51 47.62 12.25 -16.22
N VAL A 52 48.01 11.69 -15.06
CA VAL A 52 47.18 10.76 -14.29
C VAL A 52 45.92 11.44 -13.80
N TRP A 53 46.01 12.68 -13.29
CA TRP A 53 44.85 13.46 -12.87
C TRP A 53 43.89 13.76 -14.04
N LEU A 54 44.40 14.23 -15.18
CA LEU A 54 43.59 14.49 -16.37
C LEU A 54 42.93 13.20 -16.92
N SER A 55 43.69 12.09 -16.96
CA SER A 55 43.15 10.78 -17.36
C SER A 55 42.06 10.32 -16.41
N SER A 56 42.26 10.49 -15.09
CA SER A 56 41.24 10.20 -14.08
C SER A 56 39.99 11.06 -14.26
N GLN A 57 40.12 12.37 -14.51
CA GLN A 57 38.98 13.26 -14.78
C GLN A 57 38.19 12.87 -16.04
N VAL A 58 38.87 12.46 -17.12
CA VAL A 58 38.21 11.96 -18.34
C VAL A 58 37.46 10.66 -18.05
N THR A 59 38.06 9.73 -17.31
CA THR A 59 37.41 8.48 -16.91
C THR A 59 36.20 8.74 -16.02
N ILE A 60 36.32 9.62 -15.01
CA ILE A 60 35.21 10.01 -14.13
C ILE A 60 34.05 10.60 -14.95
N LYS A 61 34.33 11.53 -15.87
CA LYS A 61 33.31 12.13 -16.75
C LYS A 61 32.63 11.07 -17.63
N LYS A 62 33.39 10.15 -18.21
CA LYS A 62 32.84 9.04 -19.02
C LYS A 62 31.97 8.10 -18.18
N THR A 63 32.43 7.72 -16.99
CA THR A 63 31.66 6.87 -16.06
C THR A 63 30.39 7.56 -15.59
N GLN A 64 30.45 8.85 -15.26
CA GLN A 64 29.27 9.64 -14.89
C GLN A 64 28.26 9.76 -16.04
N ALA A 65 28.73 10.01 -17.26
CA ALA A 65 27.86 10.07 -18.44
C ALA A 65 27.19 8.72 -18.73
N ALA A 66 27.94 7.61 -18.64
CA ALA A 66 27.40 6.26 -18.82
C ALA A 66 26.35 5.91 -17.75
N ARG A 67 26.65 6.23 -16.47
CA ARG A 67 25.68 6.03 -15.38
C ARG A 67 24.44 6.89 -15.55
N ARG A 68 24.59 8.17 -15.89
CA ARG A 68 23.45 9.06 -16.21
C ARG A 68 22.57 8.47 -17.31
N GLN A 69 23.17 7.90 -18.36
CA GLN A 69 22.43 7.22 -19.41
C GLN A 69 21.65 6.00 -18.89
N GLN A 70 22.27 5.14 -18.08
CA GLN A 70 21.57 3.99 -17.46
C GLN A 70 20.39 4.44 -16.59
N VAL A 71 20.58 5.49 -15.79
CA VAL A 71 19.50 6.04 -14.96
C VAL A 71 18.37 6.61 -15.81
N ASN A 72 18.67 7.33 -16.89
CA ASN A 72 17.65 7.83 -17.81
C ASN A 72 16.87 6.70 -18.50
N THR A 73 17.53 5.58 -18.83
CA THR A 73 16.84 4.38 -19.33
C THR A 73 15.88 3.81 -18.28
N LEU A 74 16.31 3.70 -17.02
CA LEU A 74 15.46 3.24 -15.92
C LEU A 74 14.25 4.17 -15.68
N LEU A 75 14.46 5.49 -15.71
CA LEU A 75 13.39 6.49 -15.58
C LEU A 75 12.36 6.36 -16.72
N ALA A 76 12.83 6.18 -17.96
CA ALA A 76 11.95 5.99 -19.11
C ALA A 76 11.15 4.67 -19.02
N GLN A 77 11.76 3.59 -18.54
CA GLN A 77 11.07 2.32 -18.28
C GLN A 77 9.97 2.48 -17.21
N ALA A 78 10.27 3.19 -16.12
CA ALA A 78 9.30 3.45 -15.05
C ALA A 78 8.13 4.32 -15.55
N GLN A 79 8.41 5.37 -16.33
CA GLN A 79 7.39 6.19 -16.99
C GLN A 79 6.52 5.33 -17.93
N GLN A 80 7.14 4.51 -18.78
CA GLN A 80 6.40 3.65 -19.71
C GLN A 80 5.49 2.66 -18.99
N ALA A 81 5.99 1.98 -17.95
CA ALA A 81 5.21 1.03 -17.16
C ALA A 81 4.04 1.72 -16.44
N LEU A 82 4.27 2.88 -15.83
CA LEU A 82 3.23 3.65 -15.16
C LEU A 82 2.14 4.12 -16.14
N LEU A 83 2.53 4.66 -17.30
CA LEU A 83 1.59 5.12 -18.33
C LEU A 83 0.81 3.97 -18.99
N ALA A 84 1.39 2.77 -19.03
CA ALA A 84 0.70 1.57 -19.50
C ALA A 84 -0.26 0.95 -18.47
N GLY A 85 -0.23 1.41 -17.21
CA GLY A 85 -0.96 0.77 -16.11
C GLY A 85 -0.40 -0.60 -15.72
N ASP A 86 0.85 -0.89 -16.09
CA ASP A 86 1.52 -2.15 -15.77
C ASP A 86 2.24 -2.04 -14.42
N GLY A 87 1.47 -2.26 -13.35
CA GLY A 87 1.98 -2.18 -11.98
C GLY A 87 3.10 -3.18 -11.69
N ASP A 88 3.05 -4.39 -12.25
CA ASP A 88 4.08 -5.41 -12.02
C ASP A 88 5.42 -5.01 -12.66
N SER A 89 5.40 -4.56 -13.93
CA SER A 89 6.61 -4.01 -14.56
C SER A 89 7.10 -2.75 -13.86
N PHE A 90 6.21 -1.88 -13.38
CA PHE A 90 6.60 -0.70 -12.63
C PHE A 90 7.32 -1.09 -11.34
N PHE A 91 6.76 -1.99 -10.53
CA PHE A 91 7.34 -2.40 -9.25
C PHE A 91 8.59 -3.25 -9.39
N ALA A 92 8.78 -3.98 -10.49
CA ALA A 92 10.01 -4.70 -10.78
C ALA A 92 11.26 -3.78 -10.88
N LEU A 93 11.06 -2.46 -11.06
CA LEU A 93 12.13 -1.47 -11.11
C LEU A 93 12.52 -0.92 -9.72
N PHE A 94 11.85 -1.35 -8.66
CA PHE A 94 12.09 -0.90 -7.29
C PHE A 94 12.66 -2.05 -6.45
N SER A 95 13.46 -1.72 -5.44
CA SER A 95 13.85 -2.67 -4.40
C SER A 95 12.61 -3.30 -3.75
N GLU A 96 12.76 -4.48 -3.16
CA GLU A 96 11.69 -5.20 -2.45
C GLU A 96 11.24 -4.52 -1.13
N ASP A 97 11.69 -3.29 -0.86
CA ASP A 97 11.16 -2.48 0.23
C ASP A 97 9.69 -2.09 -0.06
N ALA A 98 8.80 -2.71 0.71
CA ALA A 98 7.38 -2.55 0.56
C ALA A 98 6.93 -1.10 0.82
N ALA A 99 7.26 -0.54 1.99
CA ALA A 99 6.85 0.82 2.36
C ALA A 99 7.30 1.86 1.30
N TRP A 100 8.51 1.68 0.77
CA TRP A 100 9.05 2.49 -0.31
C TRP A 100 8.22 2.39 -1.60
N GLN A 101 7.94 1.19 -2.07
CA GLN A 101 7.12 0.94 -3.27
C GLN A 101 5.71 1.54 -3.14
N ALA A 102 5.04 1.39 -1.98
CA ALA A 102 3.71 2.01 -1.75
C ALA A 102 3.77 3.53 -1.90
N ALA A 103 4.81 4.14 -1.33
CA ALA A 103 4.96 5.58 -1.42
C ALA A 103 5.04 6.06 -2.87
N GLN A 104 5.61 5.28 -3.79
CA GLN A 104 5.72 5.68 -5.20
C GLN A 104 4.37 5.74 -5.92
N LEU A 105 3.34 5.08 -5.39
CA LEU A 105 1.98 5.18 -5.91
C LEU A 105 1.30 6.51 -5.55
N GLN A 106 1.81 7.25 -4.57
CA GLN A 106 1.20 8.53 -4.21
C GLN A 106 1.28 9.51 -5.40
N PRO A 107 0.21 10.27 -5.70
CA PRO A 107 0.19 11.18 -6.85
C PRO A 107 1.39 12.14 -6.91
N ILE A 108 1.83 12.64 -5.75
CA ILE A 108 2.99 13.52 -5.64
C ILE A 108 4.29 12.86 -6.11
N ASN A 109 4.43 11.54 -5.91
CA ASN A 109 5.61 10.78 -6.33
C ASN A 109 5.51 10.31 -7.77
N GLN A 110 4.29 10.05 -8.25
CA GLN A 110 4.02 9.75 -9.66
C GLN A 110 4.31 10.94 -10.58
N ALA A 111 4.29 12.17 -10.08
CA ALA A 111 4.58 13.37 -10.88
C ALA A 111 5.94 13.27 -11.61
N LEU A 112 6.95 12.64 -11.00
CA LEU A 112 8.23 12.39 -11.66
C LEU A 112 8.08 11.51 -12.90
N TYR A 113 7.30 10.43 -12.78
CA TYR A 113 7.19 9.39 -13.78
C TYR A 113 6.09 9.69 -14.82
N ARG A 114 5.20 10.64 -14.55
CA ARG A 114 4.18 11.10 -15.52
C ARG A 114 4.72 12.17 -16.47
N ASN A 115 5.81 12.82 -16.09
CA ASN A 115 6.46 13.87 -16.86
C ASN A 115 7.80 13.38 -17.43
N ASP A 116 8.31 14.11 -18.42
CA ASP A 116 9.64 13.85 -18.96
C ASP A 116 10.69 14.17 -17.89
N SER A 117 11.31 13.13 -17.35
CA SER A 117 12.31 13.24 -16.29
C SER A 117 13.70 12.87 -16.78
N GLU A 118 14.71 13.59 -16.29
CA GLU A 118 16.11 13.33 -16.61
C GLU A 118 16.99 13.40 -15.36
N ALA A 119 17.90 12.44 -15.22
CA ALA A 119 18.98 12.55 -14.24
C ALA A 119 19.89 13.72 -14.65
N ARG A 120 20.18 14.63 -13.73
CA ARG A 120 21.12 15.75 -13.89
C ARG A 120 22.51 15.42 -13.34
N GLN A 121 22.53 14.81 -12.16
CA GLN A 121 23.75 14.47 -11.44
C GLN A 121 23.61 13.08 -10.83
N VAL A 122 24.65 12.27 -10.96
CA VAL A 122 24.75 10.93 -10.37
C VAL A 122 26.01 10.87 -9.51
N GLN A 123 25.84 10.57 -8.23
CA GLN A 123 26.93 10.46 -7.26
C GLN A 123 26.87 9.09 -6.57
N GLN A 124 27.97 8.35 -6.57
CA GLN A 124 28.08 7.15 -5.73
C GLN A 124 28.25 7.58 -4.27
N TYR A 125 27.42 7.04 -3.39
CA TYR A 125 27.59 7.13 -1.94
C TYR A 125 27.50 5.72 -1.36
N LYS A 126 28.66 5.17 -0.97
CA LYS A 126 28.81 3.76 -0.56
C LYS A 126 28.29 2.81 -1.66
N ASP A 127 27.26 2.03 -1.38
CA ASP A 127 26.61 1.01 -2.20
C ASP A 127 25.37 1.54 -2.96
N VAL A 128 25.08 2.84 -2.86
CA VAL A 128 23.90 3.47 -3.47
C VAL A 128 24.30 4.64 -4.37
N LEU A 129 23.60 4.78 -5.49
CA LEU A 129 23.66 5.96 -6.35
C LEU A 129 22.65 7.00 -5.84
N GLN A 130 23.14 8.20 -5.56
CA GLN A 130 22.31 9.38 -5.34
C GLN A 130 22.15 10.10 -6.67
N VAL A 131 20.92 10.27 -7.10
CA VAL A 131 20.60 10.87 -8.39
C VAL A 131 19.73 12.09 -8.17
N HIS A 132 20.19 13.24 -8.65
CA HIS A 132 19.34 14.42 -8.81
C HIS A 132 18.58 14.27 -10.12
N VAL A 133 17.26 14.14 -10.05
CA VAL A 133 16.38 14.02 -11.21
C VAL A 133 15.60 15.31 -11.36
N GLN A 134 15.55 15.84 -12.57
CA GLN A 134 14.74 16.99 -12.93
C GLN A 134 13.58 16.54 -13.80
N TRP A 135 12.42 17.18 -13.66
CA TRP A 135 11.30 17.06 -14.59
C TRP A 135 10.62 18.42 -14.75
N THR A 136 9.78 18.53 -15.77
CA THR A 136 8.97 19.73 -16.02
C THR A 136 7.49 19.40 -15.86
N ASP A 137 6.73 20.34 -15.30
CA ASP A 137 5.26 20.28 -15.22
C ASP A 137 4.71 21.64 -15.69
N GLY A 138 4.23 21.69 -16.93
CA GLY A 138 3.98 22.95 -17.63
C GLY A 138 5.26 23.77 -17.82
N ASP A 139 5.23 25.04 -17.42
CA ASP A 139 6.38 25.96 -17.50
C ASP A 139 7.34 25.83 -16.31
N ALA A 140 7.01 25.01 -15.31
CA ALA A 140 7.81 24.88 -14.10
C ALA A 140 8.77 23.70 -14.18
N ALA A 141 10.01 23.92 -13.73
CA ALA A 141 11.03 22.88 -13.60
C ALA A 141 11.23 22.55 -12.11
N TRP A 142 11.23 21.26 -11.82
CA TRP A 142 11.39 20.74 -10.47
C TRP A 142 12.52 19.72 -10.44
N GLN A 143 13.21 19.61 -9.30
CA GLN A 143 14.21 18.59 -9.08
C GLN A 143 13.95 17.83 -7.77
N ARG A 144 14.34 16.55 -7.71
CA ARG A 144 14.32 15.75 -6.49
C ARG A 144 15.46 14.76 -6.49
N MET A 145 15.77 14.20 -5.32
CA MET A 145 16.73 13.13 -5.16
C MET A 145 16.03 11.77 -5.20
N VAL A 146 16.55 10.86 -6.01
CA VAL A 146 16.21 9.45 -5.97
C VAL A 146 17.46 8.64 -5.64
N TYR A 147 17.25 7.46 -5.09
CA TYR A 147 18.32 6.55 -4.68
C TYR A 147 18.20 5.28 -5.51
N LEU A 148 19.33 4.80 -6.02
CA LEU A 148 19.37 3.56 -6.79
C LEU A 148 20.37 2.59 -6.18
N GLN A 149 20.00 1.33 -6.09
CA GLN A 149 20.89 0.24 -5.69
C GLN A 149 21.32 -0.53 -6.93
N GLU A 150 22.62 -0.83 -7.04
CA GLU A 150 23.13 -1.76 -8.05
C GLU A 150 22.82 -3.19 -7.58
N THR A 151 22.20 -4.00 -8.44
CA THR A 151 21.96 -5.43 -8.19
C THR A 151 22.74 -6.28 -9.20
N ASP A 152 23.36 -7.35 -8.72
CA ASP A 152 24.06 -8.32 -9.57
C ASP A 152 23.10 -9.44 -9.99
N ASN A 153 22.31 -9.18 -11.04
CA ASN A 153 21.45 -10.18 -11.65
C ASN A 153 22.17 -10.80 -12.85
N ALA A 154 22.53 -12.08 -12.75
CA ALA A 154 23.11 -12.86 -13.85
C ALA A 154 24.39 -12.25 -14.49
N GLY A 155 25.15 -11.44 -13.74
CA GLY A 155 26.37 -10.80 -14.22
C GLY A 155 26.15 -9.51 -15.03
N THR A 156 24.91 -9.01 -15.10
CA THR A 156 24.60 -7.64 -15.51
C THR A 156 24.24 -6.80 -14.29
N ALA A 157 24.93 -5.69 -14.10
CA ALA A 157 24.60 -4.74 -13.05
C ALA A 157 23.31 -4.00 -13.44
N ASP A 158 22.22 -4.36 -12.80
CA ASP A 158 20.93 -3.68 -12.94
C ASP A 158 20.80 -2.60 -11.87
N LEU A 159 19.96 -1.59 -12.14
CA LEU A 159 19.67 -0.51 -11.20
C LEU A 159 18.22 -0.63 -10.74
N LEU A 160 18.00 -0.62 -9.43
CA LEU A 160 16.67 -0.57 -8.83
C LEU A 160 16.51 0.71 -8.01
N PHE A 161 15.35 1.34 -8.07
CA PHE A 161 14.99 2.41 -7.15
C PHE A 161 14.91 1.89 -5.71
N ALA A 162 15.66 2.49 -4.81
CA ALA A 162 15.80 2.06 -3.43
C ALA A 162 15.35 3.15 -2.44
N PRO A 163 15.00 2.78 -1.19
CA PRO A 163 14.72 3.76 -0.15
C PRO A 163 15.95 4.63 0.17
N PRO A 164 15.75 5.85 0.71
CA PRO A 164 16.84 6.74 1.09
C PRO A 164 17.74 6.14 2.18
N GLN A 165 19.05 6.21 1.97
CA GLN A 165 20.03 5.69 2.93
C GLN A 165 20.21 6.61 4.14
N MET A 166 20.10 6.07 5.37
CA MET A 166 20.18 6.86 6.61
C MET A 166 21.47 7.69 6.75
N GLY A 167 22.60 7.20 6.22
CA GLY A 167 23.90 7.86 6.35
C GLY A 167 24.02 9.23 5.65
N TYR A 168 23.15 9.53 4.69
CA TYR A 168 23.16 10.80 3.97
C TYR A 168 22.59 11.96 4.80
N TRP A 169 21.55 11.70 5.58
CA TRP A 169 20.72 12.72 6.20
C TRP A 169 21.38 13.46 7.37
N GLY A 170 22.36 12.81 8.01
CA GLY A 170 23.06 13.32 9.19
C GLY A 170 22.19 13.27 10.46
N ASP A 171 22.60 14.02 11.48
CA ASP A 171 21.89 14.00 12.76
C ASP A 171 20.55 14.73 12.71
N VAL A 172 19.58 14.25 13.50
CA VAL A 172 18.30 14.93 13.71
C VAL A 172 18.49 16.17 14.58
N ARG A 173 18.01 17.32 14.10
CA ARG A 173 17.94 18.60 14.81
C ARG A 173 16.50 18.85 15.24
N ARG A 174 16.34 19.35 16.46
CA ARG A 174 15.04 19.67 17.04
C ARG A 174 14.99 21.14 17.44
N GLN A 175 13.92 21.82 17.05
CA GLN A 175 13.69 23.23 17.32
C GLN A 175 12.30 23.39 17.94
N ARG A 176 12.22 24.04 19.10
CA ARG A 176 10.93 24.43 19.70
C ARG A 176 10.37 25.65 18.97
N THR A 177 9.07 25.64 18.74
CA THR A 177 8.31 26.70 18.04
C THR A 177 7.10 27.10 18.89
N ALA A 178 6.34 28.10 18.46
CA ALA A 178 5.12 28.49 19.17
C ALA A 178 4.03 27.41 19.11
N TRP A 179 3.98 26.61 18.03
CA TRP A 179 3.01 25.54 17.81
C TRP A 179 3.48 24.15 18.28
N GLY A 180 4.76 23.99 18.66
CA GLY A 180 5.28 22.73 19.18
C GLY A 180 6.75 22.48 18.87
N LEU A 181 7.03 21.39 18.14
CA LEU A 181 8.39 20.91 17.89
C LEU A 181 8.62 20.63 16.39
N LEU A 182 9.63 21.27 15.79
CA LEU A 182 10.12 20.93 14.46
C LEU A 182 11.32 19.98 14.59
N SER A 183 11.27 18.85 13.91
CA SER A 183 12.36 17.87 13.80
C SER A 183 12.81 17.76 12.35
N THR A 184 14.05 18.13 12.05
CA THR A 184 14.65 18.06 10.70
C THR A 184 15.95 17.28 10.73
N TYR A 185 16.34 16.71 9.60
CA TYR A 185 17.68 16.17 9.44
C TYR A 185 18.70 17.29 9.15
N GLN A 186 19.98 17.05 9.42
CA GLN A 186 21.04 18.03 9.23
C GLN A 186 21.08 18.59 7.79
N VAL A 187 20.83 17.75 6.78
CA VAL A 187 20.79 18.17 5.37
C VAL A 187 19.64 19.11 5.02
N ASP A 188 18.61 19.18 5.87
CA ASP A 188 17.42 20.03 5.71
C ASP A 188 17.38 21.17 6.73
N ALA A 189 18.39 21.28 7.59
CA ALA A 189 18.45 22.28 8.65
C ALA A 189 18.46 23.73 8.12
N ALA A 190 18.91 23.94 6.88
CA ALA A 190 18.90 25.25 6.24
C ALA A 190 17.48 25.80 6.04
N TRP A 191 16.45 24.94 5.91
CA TRP A 191 15.06 25.33 5.71
C TRP A 191 14.24 25.38 7.01
N ALA A 192 14.84 25.11 8.16
CA ALA A 192 14.11 25.05 9.44
C ALA A 192 13.39 26.37 9.77
N GLY A 193 14.00 27.51 9.44
CA GLY A 193 13.38 28.83 9.62
C GLY A 193 12.16 29.05 8.72
N GLU A 194 12.30 28.73 7.44
CA GLU A 194 11.21 28.85 6.45
C GLU A 194 10.05 27.90 6.77
N LEU A 195 10.34 26.64 7.11
CA LEU A 195 9.36 25.66 7.58
C LEU A 195 8.61 26.15 8.81
N THR A 196 9.32 26.72 9.79
CA THR A 196 8.70 27.26 11.01
C THR A 196 7.71 28.38 10.68
N GLN A 197 8.13 29.35 9.87
CA GLN A 197 7.29 30.48 9.46
C GLN A 197 6.07 30.04 8.64
N PHE A 198 6.26 29.09 7.72
CA PHE A 198 5.17 28.55 6.91
C PHE A 198 4.13 27.84 7.78
N VAL A 199 4.56 26.96 8.69
CA VAL A 199 3.67 26.24 9.59
C VAL A 199 2.94 27.20 10.53
N GLU A 200 3.64 28.21 11.08
CA GLU A 200 3.02 29.27 11.89
C GLU A 200 1.91 30.01 11.12
N ALA A 201 2.18 30.39 9.86
CA ALA A 201 1.20 31.07 9.03
C ALA A 201 -0.01 30.19 8.70
N VAL A 202 0.21 28.92 8.33
CA VAL A 202 -0.88 27.98 8.05
C VAL A 202 -1.72 27.71 9.29
N ILE A 203 -1.09 27.51 10.47
CA ILE A 203 -1.83 27.31 11.72
C ILE A 203 -2.67 28.55 12.05
N ALA A 204 -2.09 29.75 11.95
CA ALA A 204 -2.83 30.99 12.21
C ALA A 204 -4.03 31.15 11.25
N GLU A 205 -3.86 30.81 9.97
CA GLU A 205 -4.92 30.81 8.96
C GLU A 205 -6.03 29.80 9.29
N LEU A 206 -5.67 28.54 9.55
CA LEU A 206 -6.65 27.48 9.86
C LEU A 206 -7.38 27.73 11.18
N CYS A 207 -6.68 28.24 12.20
CA CYS A 207 -7.29 28.54 13.50
C CYS A 207 -8.17 29.78 13.50
N ALA A 208 -7.99 30.69 12.53
CA ALA A 208 -8.97 31.75 12.28
C ALA A 208 -10.31 31.20 11.72
N GLN A 209 -10.32 29.96 11.21
CA GLN A 209 -11.46 29.27 10.61
C GLN A 209 -11.89 28.03 11.41
N GLU A 210 -11.69 28.01 12.73
CA GLU A 210 -12.08 26.89 13.62
C GLU A 210 -11.17 25.63 13.47
N CYS A 211 -9.93 25.73 13.95
CA CYS A 211 -9.03 24.57 14.04
C CYS A 211 -9.27 23.73 15.31
N VAL A 212 -8.86 22.47 15.28
CA VAL A 212 -8.87 21.54 16.42
C VAL A 212 -7.70 21.84 17.34
N GLN A 213 -7.88 22.77 18.28
CA GLN A 213 -6.80 23.25 19.17
C GLN A 213 -6.17 22.14 20.02
N ASP A 214 -6.93 21.10 20.38
CA ASP A 214 -6.44 19.96 21.18
C ASP A 214 -5.37 19.12 20.47
N GLN A 215 -5.18 19.31 19.16
CA GLN A 215 -4.12 18.70 18.37
C GLN A 215 -2.76 19.44 18.52
N LEU A 216 -2.73 20.53 19.28
CA LEU A 216 -1.52 21.28 19.62
C LEU A 216 -1.12 21.06 21.10
N PRO A 217 0.19 21.00 21.42
CA PRO A 217 1.32 21.19 20.51
C PRO A 217 1.57 19.97 19.60
N LEU A 218 1.93 20.23 18.35
CA LEU A 218 2.28 19.18 17.37
C LEU A 218 3.80 19.05 17.20
N THR A 219 4.26 17.85 16.87
CA THR A 219 5.62 17.56 16.42
C THR A 219 5.63 17.35 14.91
N LEU A 220 6.21 18.28 14.15
CA LEU A 220 6.41 18.13 12.72
C LEU A 220 7.78 17.48 12.48
N VAL A 221 7.78 16.33 11.81
CA VAL A 221 8.99 15.60 11.44
C VAL A 221 9.18 15.69 9.93
N VAL A 222 10.23 16.37 9.49
CA VAL A 222 10.71 16.29 8.11
C VAL A 222 11.53 15.01 7.98
N ALA A 223 10.87 13.98 7.46
CA ALA A 223 11.35 12.61 7.40
C ALA A 223 12.28 12.37 6.21
N ASN A 224 13.17 11.39 6.38
CA ASN A 224 14.07 10.87 5.35
C ASN A 224 13.42 9.82 4.46
N GLY A 225 12.09 9.67 4.53
CA GLY A 225 11.31 8.67 3.83
C GLY A 225 9.86 9.12 3.74
N TYR A 226 9.01 8.23 3.25
CA TYR A 226 7.58 8.49 3.04
C TYR A 226 6.70 7.80 4.09
N GLU A 227 7.30 7.29 5.18
CA GLU A 227 6.53 6.57 6.19
C GLU A 227 5.59 7.51 6.94
N GLU A 228 4.34 7.11 6.99
CA GLU A 228 3.32 7.77 7.79
C GLU A 228 3.32 7.23 9.22
N THR A 229 2.63 7.93 10.13
CA THR A 229 2.53 7.50 11.51
C THR A 229 1.14 7.74 12.06
N ALA A 230 0.69 6.83 12.92
CA ALA A 230 -0.52 6.96 13.71
C ALA A 230 -0.23 7.46 15.14
N VAL A 231 1.02 7.83 15.45
CA VAL A 231 1.35 8.39 16.77
C VAL A 231 0.67 9.75 16.93
N PRO A 232 -0.17 9.95 17.97
CA PRO A 232 -0.83 11.23 18.21
C PRO A 232 0.18 12.37 18.33
N ASN A 233 -0.18 13.58 17.88
CA ASN A 233 0.68 14.76 17.94
C ASN A 233 1.99 14.67 17.14
N ILE A 234 2.12 13.71 16.22
CA ILE A 234 3.25 13.64 15.29
C ILE A 234 2.74 13.72 13.86
N LEU A 235 3.11 14.79 13.16
CA LEU A 235 2.91 14.94 11.72
C LEU A 235 4.23 14.64 11.01
N ARG A 236 4.28 13.58 10.21
CA ARG A 236 5.44 13.24 9.37
C ARG A 236 5.22 13.73 7.95
N ILE A 237 6.23 14.36 7.37
CA ILE A 237 6.26 14.76 5.96
C ILE A 237 7.61 14.36 5.36
N PRO A 238 7.66 13.81 4.13
CA PRO A 238 8.93 13.58 3.46
C PRO A 238 9.72 14.88 3.27
N SER A 239 11.05 14.79 3.29
CA SER A 239 11.95 15.90 3.00
C SER A 239 11.62 16.58 1.67
N PRO A 240 11.77 17.92 1.55
CA PRO A 240 11.67 18.61 0.27
C PRO A 240 12.55 17.98 -0.82
N ARG A 241 13.69 17.39 -0.44
CA ARG A 241 14.59 16.72 -1.38
C ARG A 241 14.01 15.46 -1.99
N LEU A 242 13.07 14.80 -1.30
CA LEU A 242 12.35 13.64 -1.81
C LEU A 242 11.13 14.06 -2.63
N VAL A 243 10.50 15.17 -2.26
CA VAL A 243 9.29 15.66 -2.92
C VAL A 243 9.62 16.49 -4.16
N ALA A 244 10.10 17.72 -3.98
CA ALA A 244 10.44 18.65 -5.04
C ALA A 244 11.22 19.86 -4.50
N LEU A 245 12.25 20.24 -5.24
CA LEU A 245 13.01 21.48 -5.10
C LEU A 245 12.92 22.30 -6.40
N ASP A 246 13.10 23.61 -6.30
CA ASP A 246 13.23 24.51 -7.45
C ASP A 246 14.65 24.44 -8.05
N ASP A 247 14.93 25.19 -9.12
CA ASP A 247 16.26 25.23 -9.76
C ASP A 247 17.39 25.72 -8.83
N ASN A 248 17.06 26.47 -7.77
CA ASN A 248 18.01 26.94 -6.77
C ASN A 248 18.22 25.93 -5.63
N GLY A 249 17.52 24.80 -5.66
CA GLY A 249 17.57 23.77 -4.63
C GLY A 249 16.77 24.11 -3.39
N ASN A 250 15.84 25.07 -3.43
CA ASN A 250 14.91 25.37 -2.33
C ASN A 250 13.64 24.53 -2.43
N PRO A 251 12.88 24.31 -1.33
CA PRO A 251 11.63 23.59 -1.38
C PRO A 251 10.64 24.23 -2.38
N ALA A 252 10.15 23.42 -3.33
CA ALA A 252 9.27 23.89 -4.39
C ALA A 252 7.78 23.88 -3.98
N PRO A 253 6.89 24.55 -4.74
CA PRO A 253 5.44 24.53 -4.50
C PRO A 253 4.82 23.14 -4.27
N PRO A 254 5.21 22.04 -4.97
CA PRO A 254 4.67 20.72 -4.67
C PRO A 254 4.90 20.27 -3.22
N PHE A 255 6.07 20.58 -2.63
CA PHE A 255 6.35 20.30 -1.22
C PHE A 255 5.47 21.14 -0.27
N TRP A 256 5.37 22.45 -0.52
CA TRP A 256 4.57 23.35 0.32
C TRP A 256 3.08 23.01 0.27
N ASN A 257 2.57 22.63 -0.90
CA ASN A 257 1.20 22.17 -1.08
C ASN A 257 0.95 20.88 -0.29
N LEU A 258 1.87 19.92 -0.32
CA LEU A 258 1.79 18.70 0.49
C LEU A 258 1.79 19.03 1.99
N LEU A 259 2.67 19.92 2.46
CA LEU A 259 2.72 20.32 3.87
C LEU A 259 1.43 21.01 4.32
N ARG A 260 0.92 21.94 3.51
CA ARG A 260 -0.37 22.59 3.76
C ARG A 260 -1.50 21.55 3.83
N GLN A 261 -1.59 20.66 2.84
CA GLN A 261 -2.62 19.61 2.82
C GLN A 261 -2.56 18.74 4.07
N LYS A 262 -1.36 18.31 4.49
CA LYS A 262 -1.15 17.49 5.70
C LYS A 262 -1.50 18.25 6.98
N LEU A 263 -1.15 19.54 7.08
CA LEU A 263 -1.54 20.40 8.22
C LEU A 263 -3.06 20.63 8.26
N THR A 264 -3.67 20.90 7.12
CA THR A 264 -5.13 21.05 6.98
C THR A 264 -5.84 19.79 7.44
N ALA A 265 -5.45 18.61 6.94
CA ALA A 265 -6.03 17.34 7.34
C ALA A 265 -5.83 17.02 8.82
N TYR A 266 -4.77 17.55 9.44
CA TYR A 266 -4.47 17.33 10.85
C TYR A 266 -5.20 18.30 11.80
N LEU A 267 -5.40 19.55 11.38
CA LEU A 267 -5.88 20.64 12.24
C LEU A 267 -7.31 21.09 11.96
N GLN A 268 -7.92 20.71 10.85
CA GLN A 268 -9.34 21.01 10.60
C GLN A 268 -10.23 19.83 10.98
N PRO A 269 -11.51 20.09 11.29
CA PRO A 269 -12.50 19.03 11.40
C PRO A 269 -12.48 18.15 10.14
N ALA A 270 -12.42 16.84 10.33
CA ALA A 270 -12.43 15.88 9.25
C ALA A 270 -13.86 15.40 8.97
N HIS A 271 -14.19 15.24 7.70
CA HIS A 271 -15.42 14.60 7.26
C HIS A 271 -15.05 13.35 6.47
N ILE A 272 -15.33 12.18 7.03
CA ILE A 272 -14.99 10.88 6.46
C ILE A 272 -16.24 10.33 5.79
N ARG A 273 -16.16 10.07 4.49
CA ARG A 273 -17.18 9.37 3.71
C ARG A 273 -16.87 7.88 3.73
N PHE A 274 -17.67 7.11 4.44
CA PHE A 274 -17.42 5.69 4.69
C PHE A 274 -18.42 4.82 3.93
N ALA A 275 -17.95 4.10 2.92
CA ALA A 275 -18.76 3.27 2.07
C ALA A 275 -19.15 1.95 2.76
N LEU A 276 -20.43 1.64 2.77
CA LEU A 276 -20.98 0.38 3.24
C LEU A 276 -21.32 -0.49 2.02
N PRO A 277 -21.04 -1.81 2.08
CA PRO A 277 -21.47 -2.71 1.01
C PRO A 277 -23.00 -2.68 0.88
N PRO A 278 -23.54 -3.14 -0.26
CA PRO A 278 -24.97 -3.26 -0.44
C PRO A 278 -25.62 -3.96 0.74
N GLN A 279 -26.75 -3.42 1.19
CA GLN A 279 -27.49 -4.04 2.28
C GLN A 279 -27.80 -5.48 1.87
N MET A 280 -27.37 -6.42 2.71
CA MET A 280 -27.82 -7.79 2.58
C MET A 280 -29.35 -7.80 2.55
N PRO A 281 -30.01 -8.70 1.79
CA PRO A 281 -31.47 -8.67 1.61
C PRO A 281 -32.31 -8.70 2.89
N VAL A 282 -31.70 -8.99 4.04
CA VAL A 282 -32.34 -9.03 5.36
C VAL A 282 -32.03 -7.81 6.23
N GLY A 283 -31.30 -6.80 5.71
CA GLY A 283 -30.90 -5.60 6.46
C GLY A 283 -29.94 -5.86 7.62
N ILE A 284 -29.38 -7.07 7.72
CA ILE A 284 -28.47 -7.45 8.80
C ILE A 284 -27.04 -7.15 8.36
N HIS A 285 -26.43 -6.16 9.00
CA HIS A 285 -24.98 -5.98 8.97
C HIS A 285 -24.36 -6.73 10.17
N LEU A 286 -23.20 -7.35 9.96
CA LEU A 286 -22.36 -7.91 11.04
C LEU A 286 -22.04 -6.87 12.12
N VAL A 287 -21.91 -5.62 11.68
CA VAL A 287 -21.53 -4.48 12.49
C VAL A 287 -22.66 -3.46 12.38
N ASP A 288 -23.14 -2.97 13.52
CA ASP A 288 -24.01 -1.80 13.55
C ASP A 288 -23.15 -0.55 13.26
N TYR A 289 -23.03 -0.21 11.97
CA TYR A 289 -22.20 0.90 11.51
C TYR A 289 -22.71 2.25 12.00
N GLU A 290 -24.03 2.42 12.18
CA GLU A 290 -24.61 3.64 12.70
C GLU A 290 -24.20 3.85 14.16
N GLN A 291 -24.34 2.79 14.99
CA GLN A 291 -23.89 2.84 16.37
C GLN A 291 -22.38 3.05 16.48
N ALA A 292 -21.58 2.34 15.67
CA ALA A 292 -20.13 2.48 15.66
C ALA A 292 -19.69 3.90 15.25
N ALA A 293 -20.28 4.47 14.19
CA ALA A 293 -20.03 5.83 13.75
C ALA A 293 -20.42 6.85 14.83
N ALA A 294 -21.58 6.69 15.47
CA ALA A 294 -22.03 7.57 16.55
C ALA A 294 -21.08 7.53 17.75
N GLN A 295 -20.63 6.34 18.17
CA GLN A 295 -19.64 6.20 19.25
C GLN A 295 -18.30 6.82 18.89
N PHE A 296 -17.83 6.61 17.64
CA PHE A 296 -16.58 7.19 17.15
C PHE A 296 -16.64 8.72 17.12
N SER A 297 -17.68 9.31 16.52
CA SER A 297 -17.85 10.77 16.48
C SER A 297 -18.05 11.38 17.87
N ALA A 298 -18.65 10.67 18.82
CA ALA A 298 -18.72 11.13 20.22
C ALA A 298 -17.34 11.16 20.90
N ALA A 299 -16.48 10.19 20.62
CA ALA A 299 -15.10 10.15 21.12
C ALA A 299 -14.16 11.12 20.38
N HIS A 300 -14.50 11.45 19.12
CA HIS A 300 -13.72 12.31 18.23
C HIS A 300 -14.62 13.42 17.66
N PRO A 301 -14.97 14.46 18.46
CA PRO A 301 -15.97 15.46 18.08
C PRO A 301 -15.58 16.32 16.87
N HIS A 302 -14.32 16.26 16.45
CA HIS A 302 -13.80 16.93 15.26
C HIS A 302 -13.83 16.03 14.01
N ILE A 303 -14.31 14.79 14.12
CA ILE A 303 -14.43 13.85 13.01
C ILE A 303 -15.91 13.47 12.83
N THR A 304 -16.46 13.85 11.68
CA THR A 304 -17.81 13.46 11.27
C THR A 304 -17.71 12.29 10.30
N ILE A 305 -18.55 11.26 10.51
CA ILE A 305 -18.65 10.11 9.61
C ILE A 305 -19.96 10.22 8.81
N GLU A 306 -19.85 10.26 7.49
CA GLU A 306 -20.97 10.07 6.55
C GLU A 306 -20.98 8.62 6.09
N LEU A 307 -21.99 7.84 6.50
CA LEU A 307 -22.18 6.47 6.02
C LEU A 307 -22.88 6.49 4.67
N ILE A 308 -22.28 5.85 3.66
CA ILE A 308 -22.83 5.79 2.30
C ILE A 308 -23.07 4.34 1.94
N THR A 309 -24.33 3.93 1.84
CA THR A 309 -24.69 2.58 1.36
C THR A 309 -24.52 2.54 -0.15
N LEU A 310 -23.78 1.56 -0.64
CA LEU A 310 -23.58 1.32 -2.07
C LEU A 310 -24.67 0.41 -2.62
N ASP A 311 -25.11 0.65 -3.86
CA ASP A 311 -26.00 -0.30 -4.56
C ASP A 311 -25.22 -1.55 -5.01
N GLU A 312 -23.96 -1.35 -5.42
CA GLU A 312 -23.00 -2.40 -5.77
C GLU A 312 -21.58 -1.99 -5.37
N ILE A 313 -20.70 -2.97 -5.17
CA ILE A 313 -19.29 -2.68 -4.94
C ILE A 313 -18.67 -2.18 -6.26
N PRO A 314 -18.08 -0.97 -6.29
CA PRO A 314 -17.53 -0.41 -7.51
C PRO A 314 -16.51 -1.34 -8.15
N GLN A 315 -16.73 -1.68 -9.42
CA GLN A 315 -15.76 -2.46 -10.21
C GLN A 315 -14.66 -1.56 -10.80
N ASP A 316 -14.96 -0.28 -11.02
CA ASP A 316 -13.99 0.74 -11.40
C ASP A 316 -13.31 1.31 -10.16
N PRO A 317 -11.99 1.05 -9.96
CA PRO A 317 -11.26 1.56 -8.80
C PRO A 317 -11.32 3.09 -8.68
N ALA A 318 -11.47 3.84 -9.78
CA ALA A 318 -11.51 5.30 -9.73
C ALA A 318 -12.73 5.85 -8.97
N GLN A 319 -13.83 5.08 -8.89
CA GLN A 319 -15.01 5.46 -8.11
C GLN A 319 -14.74 5.41 -6.60
N LEU A 320 -13.73 4.67 -6.15
CA LEU A 320 -13.37 4.61 -4.73
C LEU A 320 -12.81 5.92 -4.19
N ARG A 321 -12.29 6.80 -5.07
CA ARG A 321 -11.80 8.14 -4.69
C ARG A 321 -12.85 9.05 -4.07
N LEU A 322 -14.13 8.65 -4.16
CA LEU A 322 -15.25 9.34 -3.53
C LEU A 322 -15.35 9.04 -2.03
N PHE A 323 -14.64 8.02 -1.54
CA PHE A 323 -14.74 7.51 -0.18
C PHE A 323 -13.38 7.56 0.52
N ASP A 324 -13.39 7.82 1.82
CA ASP A 324 -12.21 7.83 2.68
C ASP A 324 -11.97 6.45 3.33
N GLY A 325 -13.00 5.62 3.39
CA GLY A 325 -12.95 4.26 3.89
C GLY A 325 -14.11 3.42 3.37
N ALA A 326 -13.98 2.09 3.46
CA ALA A 326 -14.98 1.16 2.97
C ALA A 326 -15.06 -0.10 3.85
N ALA A 327 -16.26 -0.66 4.01
CA ALA A 327 -16.52 -1.91 4.72
C ALA A 327 -16.56 -3.13 3.79
N PHE A 328 -15.56 -3.25 2.92
CA PHE A 328 -15.34 -4.45 2.10
C PHE A 328 -13.85 -4.64 1.84
N ALA A 329 -13.44 -5.87 1.57
CA ALA A 329 -12.06 -6.17 1.24
C ALA A 329 -11.71 -5.59 -0.15
N PRO A 330 -10.56 -4.91 -0.30
CA PRO A 330 -10.11 -4.42 -1.60
C PRO A 330 -9.76 -5.58 -2.53
N THR A 331 -9.99 -5.39 -3.83
CA THR A 331 -9.52 -6.34 -4.84
C THR A 331 -8.03 -6.12 -5.14
N PRO A 332 -7.31 -7.12 -5.68
CA PRO A 332 -5.93 -6.92 -6.16
C PRO A 332 -5.81 -5.78 -7.17
N GLN A 333 -6.83 -5.58 -8.02
CA GLN A 333 -6.87 -4.49 -9.01
C GLN A 333 -6.95 -3.12 -8.34
N MET A 334 -7.76 -2.98 -7.27
CA MET A 334 -7.86 -1.73 -6.51
C MET A 334 -6.52 -1.37 -5.84
N ILE A 335 -5.83 -2.38 -5.28
CA ILE A 335 -4.50 -2.19 -4.69
C ILE A 335 -3.48 -1.81 -5.77
N ALA A 336 -3.45 -2.54 -6.89
CA ALA A 336 -2.53 -2.28 -7.99
C ALA A 336 -2.74 -0.90 -8.64
N ALA A 337 -3.98 -0.39 -8.65
CA ALA A 337 -4.32 0.94 -9.13
C ALA A 337 -3.89 2.07 -8.16
N GLY A 338 -3.46 1.74 -6.94
CA GLY A 338 -3.09 2.71 -5.91
C GLY A 338 -4.27 3.43 -5.26
N GLU A 339 -5.47 2.86 -5.37
CA GLU A 339 -6.70 3.41 -4.76
C GLU A 339 -6.87 2.97 -3.30
N VAL A 340 -6.05 2.01 -2.86
CA VAL A 340 -6.07 1.47 -1.50
C VAL A 340 -4.78 1.86 -0.79
N ARG A 341 -4.92 2.41 0.42
CA ARG A 341 -3.78 2.85 1.23
C ARG A 341 -3.13 1.67 1.94
N ASP A 342 -1.80 1.61 1.88
CA ASP A 342 -0.99 0.71 2.72
C ASP A 342 -1.09 1.15 4.19
N LEU A 343 -1.59 0.27 5.06
CA LEU A 343 -1.82 0.53 6.47
C LEU A 343 -0.66 0.05 7.36
N SER A 344 0.38 -0.58 6.80
CA SER A 344 1.43 -1.25 7.57
C SER A 344 2.13 -0.32 8.55
N ASN A 345 2.53 0.88 8.10
CA ASN A 345 3.18 1.86 8.96
C ASN A 345 2.23 2.46 10.00
N LEU A 346 0.96 2.64 9.66
CA LEU A 346 -0.04 3.13 10.61
C LEU A 346 -0.27 2.09 11.71
N ALA A 347 -0.46 0.83 11.33
CA ALA A 347 -0.59 -0.30 12.26
C ALA A 347 0.65 -0.48 13.14
N ALA A 348 1.86 -0.38 12.56
CA ALA A 348 3.11 -0.55 13.31
C ALA A 348 3.39 0.59 14.30
N THR A 349 2.81 1.77 14.09
CA THR A 349 3.05 2.96 14.93
C THR A 349 1.90 3.30 15.87
N ASP A 350 0.69 2.78 15.64
CA ASP A 350 -0.40 2.89 16.61
C ASP A 350 -0.23 1.87 17.73
N VAL A 351 0.21 2.35 18.90
CA VAL A 351 0.38 1.51 20.10
C VAL A 351 -0.92 0.88 20.61
N ARG A 352 -2.08 1.36 20.16
CA ARG A 352 -3.39 0.80 20.52
C ARG A 352 -3.84 -0.28 19.53
N PHE A 353 -3.23 -0.35 18.35
CA PHE A 353 -3.56 -1.35 17.34
C PHE A 353 -2.67 -2.59 17.53
N GLN A 354 -3.24 -3.66 18.07
CA GLN A 354 -2.51 -4.90 18.33
C GLN A 354 -2.93 -5.96 17.31
N LEU A 355 -2.01 -6.38 16.45
CA LEU A 355 -2.28 -7.45 15.47
C LEU A 355 -2.70 -8.77 16.13
N SER A 356 -2.31 -8.99 17.39
CA SER A 356 -2.71 -10.15 18.19
C SER A 356 -4.19 -10.16 18.60
N ASP A 357 -4.91 -9.05 18.43
CA ASP A 357 -6.35 -8.97 18.70
C ASP A 357 -7.18 -9.63 17.58
N PHE A 358 -6.54 -10.01 16.48
CA PHE A 358 -7.18 -10.63 15.31
C PHE A 358 -6.85 -12.12 15.22
N TYR A 359 -7.80 -12.91 14.68
CA TYR A 359 -7.53 -14.30 14.32
C TYR A 359 -6.45 -14.34 13.21
N PRO A 360 -5.35 -15.10 13.40
CA PRO A 360 -4.23 -15.10 12.45
C PRO A 360 -4.64 -15.43 11.01
N GLN A 361 -5.58 -16.36 10.82
CA GLN A 361 -6.04 -16.79 9.50
C GLN A 361 -6.83 -15.70 8.78
N ILE A 362 -7.65 -14.93 9.52
CA ILE A 362 -8.39 -13.81 8.94
C ILE A 362 -7.43 -12.66 8.64
N LEU A 363 -6.52 -12.38 9.58
CA LEU A 363 -5.51 -11.35 9.39
C LEU A 363 -4.63 -11.66 8.18
N GLN A 364 -4.25 -12.92 7.93
CA GLN A 364 -3.47 -13.31 6.75
C GLN A 364 -4.11 -12.84 5.44
N GLY A 365 -5.44 -12.86 5.33
CA GLY A 365 -6.15 -12.34 4.15
C GLY A 365 -6.03 -10.84 3.96
N ALA A 366 -5.68 -10.09 5.01
CA ALA A 366 -5.39 -8.65 4.94
C ALA A 366 -3.96 -8.33 4.53
N TRP A 367 -3.08 -9.33 4.47
CA TRP A 367 -1.69 -9.18 4.04
C TRP A 367 -1.49 -9.54 2.57
N TRP A 368 -0.82 -8.66 1.83
CA TRP A 368 -0.35 -8.97 0.48
C TRP A 368 0.98 -8.26 0.20
N ARG A 369 1.97 -9.01 -0.30
CA ARG A 369 3.36 -8.55 -0.48
C ARG A 369 3.92 -7.89 0.80
N ASP A 370 3.78 -8.59 1.93
CA ASP A 370 4.23 -8.18 3.26
C ASP A 370 3.68 -6.83 3.74
N ARG A 371 2.45 -6.48 3.34
CA ARG A 371 1.75 -5.27 3.78
C ARG A 371 0.33 -5.51 4.21
N LEU A 372 -0.12 -4.72 5.18
CA LEU A 372 -1.51 -4.66 5.62
C LEU A 372 -2.30 -3.69 4.72
N TRP A 373 -3.28 -4.18 3.97
CA TRP A 373 -4.09 -3.36 3.06
C TRP A 373 -5.47 -2.99 3.60
N PHE A 374 -5.99 -3.76 4.54
CA PHE A 374 -7.24 -3.49 5.23
C PHE A 374 -7.21 -4.05 6.65
N VAL A 375 -8.19 -3.71 7.46
CA VAL A 375 -8.34 -4.27 8.82
C VAL A 375 -9.55 -5.21 8.81
N PRO A 376 -9.40 -6.49 9.18
CA PRO A 376 -10.54 -7.39 9.26
C PRO A 376 -11.58 -6.91 10.26
N GLN A 377 -12.85 -6.89 9.85
CA GLN A 377 -13.95 -6.45 10.72
C GLN A 377 -14.62 -7.63 11.44
N ALA A 378 -14.85 -8.72 10.71
CA ALA A 378 -15.43 -9.94 11.24
C ALA A 378 -15.01 -11.15 10.39
N GLY A 379 -15.09 -12.34 10.98
CA GLY A 379 -15.03 -13.60 10.26
C GLY A 379 -16.44 -14.14 10.07
N GLU A 380 -16.79 -14.50 8.84
CA GLU A 380 -18.02 -15.23 8.55
C GLU A 380 -17.68 -16.70 8.31
N MET A 381 -18.36 -17.58 9.03
CA MET A 381 -18.30 -19.02 8.79
C MET A 381 -19.61 -19.47 8.20
N GLN A 382 -19.51 -20.35 7.20
CA GLN A 382 -20.65 -21.09 6.70
C GLN A 382 -20.77 -22.41 7.44
N VAL A 383 -22.02 -22.79 7.66
CA VAL A 383 -22.42 -24.02 8.36
C VAL A 383 -23.56 -24.67 7.60
N LEU A 384 -23.83 -25.93 7.92
CA LEU A 384 -25.03 -26.61 7.48
C LEU A 384 -26.15 -26.36 8.48
N TYR A 385 -27.24 -25.81 7.99
CA TYR A 385 -28.52 -25.75 8.69
C TYR A 385 -29.35 -26.98 8.33
N TYR A 386 -30.22 -27.40 9.25
CA TYR A 386 -31.18 -28.47 8.98
C TYR A 386 -32.53 -28.25 9.66
N ASP A 387 -33.60 -28.72 9.03
CA ASP A 387 -34.97 -28.71 9.57
C ASP A 387 -35.20 -29.91 10.50
N GLU A 388 -35.38 -29.64 11.81
CA GLU A 388 -35.57 -30.70 12.81
C GLU A 388 -36.89 -31.46 12.61
N ASN A 389 -37.93 -30.79 12.10
CA ASN A 389 -39.22 -31.42 11.87
C ASN A 389 -39.14 -32.39 10.67
N ALA A 390 -38.38 -32.04 9.64
CA ALA A 390 -38.13 -32.93 8.51
C ALA A 390 -37.41 -34.21 8.96
N TYR A 391 -36.40 -34.08 9.82
CA TYR A 391 -35.71 -35.23 10.40
C TYR A 391 -36.63 -36.08 11.29
N ALA A 392 -37.45 -35.45 12.14
CA ALA A 392 -38.41 -36.15 12.98
C ALA A 392 -39.45 -36.92 12.15
N ALA A 393 -39.96 -36.30 11.08
CA ALA A 393 -40.93 -36.91 10.17
C ALA A 393 -40.32 -38.06 9.35
N ALA A 394 -39.02 -38.02 9.08
CA ALA A 394 -38.29 -39.12 8.44
C ALA A 394 -37.78 -40.18 9.44
N GLU A 395 -38.12 -40.06 10.73
CA GLU A 395 -37.64 -40.93 11.81
C GLU A 395 -36.10 -41.05 11.84
N ARG A 396 -35.40 -39.95 11.52
CA ARG A 396 -33.94 -39.89 11.50
C ARG A 396 -33.39 -39.23 12.77
N PRO A 397 -32.24 -39.68 13.27
CA PRO A 397 -31.51 -38.93 14.28
C PRO A 397 -31.06 -37.59 13.68
N LEU A 398 -31.06 -36.53 14.49
CA LEU A 398 -30.55 -35.23 14.07
C LEU A 398 -29.04 -35.33 13.72
N PRO A 399 -28.53 -34.52 12.77
CA PRO A 399 -27.11 -34.46 12.45
C PRO A 399 -26.25 -34.21 13.68
N SER A 400 -25.09 -34.88 13.74
CA SER A 400 -24.14 -34.72 14.85
C SER A 400 -23.01 -33.75 14.48
N LEU A 401 -22.23 -33.30 15.47
CA LEU A 401 -21.01 -32.51 15.21
C LEU A 401 -19.90 -33.31 14.50
N ARG A 402 -20.07 -34.62 14.33
CA ARG A 402 -19.15 -35.53 13.63
C ARG A 402 -19.79 -36.17 12.42
N TRP A 403 -20.81 -35.51 11.85
CA TRP A 403 -21.52 -36.00 10.67
C TRP A 403 -20.52 -36.29 9.55
N THR A 404 -20.61 -37.46 8.91
CA THR A 404 -19.77 -37.79 7.75
C THR A 404 -20.49 -37.52 6.44
N TRP A 405 -19.74 -37.44 5.33
CA TRP A 405 -20.34 -37.30 4.00
C TRP A 405 -21.27 -38.47 3.63
N GLU A 406 -20.95 -39.69 4.06
CA GLU A 406 -21.80 -40.87 3.88
C GLU A 406 -23.08 -40.78 4.69
N GLU A 407 -22.99 -40.32 5.94
CA GLU A 407 -24.16 -40.10 6.80
C GLU A 407 -25.07 -39.02 6.22
N MET A 408 -24.51 -37.92 5.71
CA MET A 408 -25.26 -36.87 5.04
C MET A 408 -25.99 -37.41 3.81
N MET A 409 -25.32 -38.18 2.95
CA MET A 409 -25.94 -38.80 1.78
C MET A 409 -27.07 -39.76 2.17
N ALA A 410 -26.87 -40.56 3.22
CA ALA A 410 -27.91 -41.46 3.74
C ALA A 410 -29.12 -40.69 4.28
N ASP A 411 -28.91 -39.57 4.96
CA ASP A 411 -29.99 -38.70 5.43
C ASP A 411 -30.75 -38.04 4.27
N LEU A 412 -30.06 -37.55 3.24
CA LEU A 412 -30.70 -37.00 2.04
C LEU A 412 -31.61 -38.04 1.36
N GLN A 413 -31.15 -39.27 1.24
CA GLN A 413 -31.94 -40.38 0.71
C GLN A 413 -33.17 -40.69 1.58
N ALA A 414 -33.00 -40.73 2.90
CA ALA A 414 -34.09 -41.00 3.83
C ALA A 414 -35.14 -39.89 3.83
N LEU A 415 -34.71 -38.62 3.89
CA LEU A 415 -35.57 -37.45 3.76
C LEU A 415 -36.32 -37.49 2.42
N ASN A 416 -35.66 -37.91 1.35
CA ASN A 416 -36.30 -38.04 0.05
C ASN A 416 -37.38 -39.11 -0.02
N ALA A 417 -37.17 -40.24 0.64
CA ALA A 417 -38.13 -41.33 0.68
C ALA A 417 -39.32 -41.04 1.61
N ALA A 418 -39.09 -40.35 2.73
CA ALA A 418 -40.09 -40.13 3.76
C ALA A 418 -41.02 -38.96 3.46
N LEU A 419 -40.52 -37.92 2.79
CA LEU A 419 -41.25 -36.66 2.64
C LEU A 419 -41.70 -36.49 1.18
N PRO A 420 -43.01 -36.36 0.90
CA PRO A 420 -43.48 -36.19 -0.46
C PRO A 420 -42.89 -34.91 -1.06
N PHE A 421 -42.50 -34.99 -2.33
CA PHE A 421 -42.20 -33.80 -3.09
C PHE A 421 -43.54 -33.12 -3.41
N GLU A 422 -43.76 -31.93 -2.85
CA GLU A 422 -44.90 -31.10 -3.22
C GLU A 422 -44.43 -30.07 -4.24
N GLU A 423 -45.06 -30.05 -5.42
CA GLU A 423 -44.92 -28.98 -6.41
C GLU A 423 -45.59 -27.70 -5.89
N ARG A 424 -45.04 -27.13 -4.82
CA ARG A 424 -45.40 -25.79 -4.35
C ARG A 424 -44.43 -24.76 -4.93
N PRO A 425 -44.81 -23.47 -4.99
CA PRO A 425 -43.91 -22.38 -5.37
C PRO A 425 -42.67 -22.24 -4.47
N PHE A 426 -42.57 -23.04 -3.40
CA PHE A 426 -41.43 -23.18 -2.53
C PHE A 426 -41.13 -24.69 -2.39
N ALA A 427 -40.29 -25.22 -3.27
CA ALA A 427 -40.06 -26.66 -3.41
C ALA A 427 -39.33 -27.25 -2.18
N ASN A 428 -39.58 -28.52 -1.83
CA ASN A 428 -38.89 -29.22 -0.73
C ASN A 428 -37.69 -30.03 -1.26
N TYR A 429 -36.66 -29.38 -1.77
CA TYR A 429 -35.38 -30.04 -2.04
C TYR A 429 -34.77 -30.62 -0.75
N ARG A 430 -33.82 -31.54 -0.88
CA ARG A 430 -33.18 -32.16 0.30
C ARG A 430 -31.94 -31.40 0.72
N PHE A 431 -31.21 -30.90 -0.28
CA PHE A 431 -30.00 -30.15 -0.09
C PHE A 431 -29.97 -28.90 -0.96
N PHE A 432 -29.44 -27.81 -0.43
CA PHE A 432 -29.22 -26.58 -1.17
C PHE A 432 -27.88 -25.94 -0.80
N ASP A 433 -27.06 -25.71 -1.82
CA ASP A 433 -25.89 -24.84 -1.77
C ASP A 433 -25.84 -23.98 -3.04
N ILE A 434 -25.53 -22.70 -2.88
CA ILE A 434 -25.36 -21.74 -3.98
C ILE A 434 -23.93 -21.19 -4.03
N THR A 435 -23.08 -21.61 -3.09
CA THR A 435 -21.69 -21.20 -3.02
C THR A 435 -20.79 -22.40 -3.33
N PRO A 436 -19.49 -22.18 -3.60
CA PRO A 436 -18.55 -23.28 -3.77
C PRO A 436 -18.11 -23.92 -2.44
N ASP A 437 -18.69 -23.53 -1.30
CA ASP A 437 -18.16 -23.86 0.02
C ASP A 437 -18.33 -25.34 0.37
N ILE A 438 -19.45 -25.99 0.00
CA ILE A 438 -19.57 -27.46 0.20
C ILE A 438 -18.54 -28.23 -0.64
N LEU A 439 -18.22 -27.73 -1.83
CA LEU A 439 -17.23 -28.35 -2.71
C LEU A 439 -15.83 -28.23 -2.10
N TYR A 440 -15.48 -27.05 -1.56
CA TYR A 440 -14.22 -26.86 -0.87
C TYR A 440 -14.15 -27.72 0.39
N ALA A 441 -15.21 -27.72 1.21
CA ALA A 441 -15.28 -28.56 2.40
C ALA A 441 -15.06 -30.04 2.04
N TYR A 442 -15.73 -30.55 1.01
CA TYR A 442 -15.55 -31.92 0.53
C TYR A 442 -14.11 -32.15 0.09
N ALA A 443 -13.56 -31.30 -0.78
CA ALA A 443 -12.20 -31.46 -1.29
C ALA A 443 -11.15 -31.47 -0.15
N TYR A 444 -11.29 -30.58 0.84
CA TYR A 444 -10.37 -30.51 1.98
C TYR A 444 -10.52 -31.69 2.95
N THR A 445 -11.67 -32.40 3.00
CA THR A 445 -11.72 -33.68 3.73
C THR A 445 -10.90 -34.77 3.05
N GLN A 446 -10.73 -34.71 1.72
CA GLN A 446 -9.88 -35.65 0.98
C GLN A 446 -8.40 -35.30 1.10
N ASN A 447 -8.07 -34.01 1.11
CA ASN A 447 -6.71 -33.51 1.34
C ASN A 447 -6.75 -32.20 2.16
N PRO A 448 -6.49 -32.26 3.49
CA PRO A 448 -6.64 -31.11 4.37
C PRO A 448 -5.56 -30.04 4.17
N THR A 449 -4.49 -30.35 3.44
CA THR A 449 -3.36 -29.44 3.26
C THR A 449 -3.39 -28.63 1.97
N GLU A 450 -4.01 -29.17 0.91
CA GLU A 450 -3.97 -28.56 -0.42
C GLU A 450 -5.15 -29.02 -1.28
N LEU A 451 -5.71 -28.09 -2.04
CA LEU A 451 -6.69 -28.40 -3.08
C LEU A 451 -5.97 -28.98 -4.32
N THR A 452 -5.93 -30.31 -4.44
CA THR A 452 -5.35 -30.98 -5.62
C THR A 452 -6.40 -31.21 -6.71
N PRO A 453 -6.00 -31.39 -7.99
CA PRO A 453 -6.93 -31.74 -9.06
C PRO A 453 -7.78 -32.98 -8.75
N GLU A 454 -7.22 -33.98 -8.06
CA GLU A 454 -7.94 -35.20 -7.66
C GLU A 454 -9.01 -34.90 -6.60
N SER A 455 -8.68 -34.12 -5.57
CA SER A 455 -9.64 -33.72 -4.52
C SER A 455 -10.78 -32.85 -5.08
N ALA A 456 -10.46 -31.94 -6.00
CA ALA A 456 -11.43 -31.11 -6.69
C ALA A 456 -12.33 -31.95 -7.62
N ALA A 457 -11.74 -32.91 -8.36
CA ALA A 457 -12.50 -33.83 -9.20
C ALA A 457 -13.44 -34.71 -8.36
N ALA A 458 -13.00 -35.19 -7.19
CA ALA A 458 -13.84 -35.96 -6.27
C ALA A 458 -15.01 -35.12 -5.73
N ALA A 459 -14.77 -33.87 -5.33
CA ALA A 459 -15.83 -32.96 -4.89
C ALA A 459 -16.86 -32.68 -5.98
N LEU A 460 -16.39 -32.41 -7.22
CA LEU A 460 -17.27 -32.19 -8.37
C LEU A 460 -18.08 -33.45 -8.71
N ALA A 461 -17.47 -34.64 -8.64
CA ALA A 461 -18.17 -35.90 -8.87
C ALA A 461 -19.27 -36.12 -7.84
N TRP A 462 -18.98 -35.95 -6.54
CA TRP A 462 -19.98 -36.03 -5.47
C TRP A 462 -21.14 -35.05 -5.67
N TYR A 463 -20.83 -33.80 -6.03
CA TYR A 463 -21.85 -32.78 -6.27
C TYR A 463 -22.72 -33.11 -7.49
N GLN A 464 -22.11 -33.59 -8.58
CA GLN A 464 -22.83 -34.04 -9.77
C GLN A 464 -23.74 -35.24 -9.47
N GLU A 465 -23.25 -36.23 -8.73
CA GLU A 465 -24.02 -37.40 -8.32
C GLU A 465 -25.21 -37.01 -7.42
N THR A 466 -24.99 -36.07 -6.50
CA THR A 466 -26.03 -35.53 -5.61
C THR A 466 -27.09 -34.77 -6.42
N ALA A 467 -26.67 -33.87 -7.31
CA ALA A 467 -27.57 -33.08 -8.14
C ALA A 467 -28.34 -33.91 -9.18
N ALA A 468 -27.79 -35.05 -9.61
CA ALA A 468 -28.45 -35.97 -10.53
C ALA A 468 -29.62 -36.74 -9.89
N GLN A 469 -29.70 -36.80 -8.55
CA GLN A 469 -30.82 -37.43 -7.86
C GLN A 469 -32.08 -36.55 -7.95
N PRO A 470 -33.23 -37.10 -8.40
CA PRO A 470 -34.46 -36.34 -8.46
C PRO A 470 -34.83 -35.72 -7.10
N HIS A 471 -35.10 -34.41 -7.11
CA HIS A 471 -35.51 -33.61 -5.95
C HIS A 471 -34.45 -33.41 -4.85
N PHE A 472 -33.21 -33.83 -5.06
CA PHE A 472 -32.15 -33.58 -4.06
C PHE A 472 -31.73 -32.14 -4.07
N MET A 473 -31.42 -31.60 -5.25
CA MET A 473 -30.98 -30.22 -5.42
C MET A 473 -31.81 -29.54 -6.51
N PRO A 474 -32.04 -28.22 -6.44
CA PRO A 474 -32.59 -27.47 -7.55
C PRO A 474 -31.62 -27.42 -8.73
N ASP A 475 -32.18 -27.32 -9.93
CA ASP A 475 -31.41 -26.90 -11.09
C ASP A 475 -31.09 -25.40 -10.98
N VAL A 476 -29.95 -25.08 -10.37
CA VAL A 476 -29.51 -23.69 -10.14
C VAL A 476 -29.31 -22.93 -11.46
N ALA A 477 -29.02 -23.64 -12.56
CA ALA A 477 -28.86 -23.02 -13.88
C ALA A 477 -30.21 -22.57 -14.47
N SER A 478 -31.31 -23.21 -14.06
CA SER A 478 -32.67 -22.83 -14.48
C SER A 478 -33.21 -21.59 -13.76
N LEU A 479 -32.58 -21.18 -12.65
CA LEU A 479 -33.01 -20.03 -11.86
C LEU A 479 -32.67 -18.71 -12.58
N THR A 480 -33.57 -17.74 -12.49
CA THR A 480 -33.30 -16.35 -12.89
C THR A 480 -32.32 -15.68 -11.91
N ASP A 481 -31.75 -14.54 -12.29
CA ASP A 481 -30.85 -13.78 -11.39
C ASP A 481 -31.59 -13.26 -10.16
N GLU A 482 -32.82 -12.77 -10.34
CA GLU A 482 -33.69 -12.35 -9.22
C GLU A 482 -33.94 -13.51 -8.27
N GLU A 483 -34.17 -14.70 -8.81
CA GLU A 483 -34.35 -15.93 -8.03
C GLU A 483 -33.05 -16.33 -7.30
N ARG A 484 -31.90 -16.33 -7.96
CA ARG A 484 -30.61 -16.58 -7.29
C ARG A 484 -30.29 -15.55 -6.20
N GLN A 485 -30.68 -14.30 -6.40
CA GLN A 485 -30.40 -13.19 -5.48
C GLN A 485 -31.40 -13.10 -4.33
N ASN A 486 -32.67 -13.45 -4.56
CA ASN A 486 -33.67 -13.46 -3.52
C ASN A 486 -33.37 -14.60 -2.54
N ASN A 487 -33.10 -14.23 -1.29
CA ASN A 487 -32.85 -15.19 -0.20
C ASN A 487 -34.05 -16.11 0.13
N SER A 488 -35.16 -16.00 -0.60
CA SER A 488 -36.34 -16.87 -0.50
C SER A 488 -36.08 -18.32 -0.93
N PHE A 489 -34.97 -18.59 -1.60
CA PHE A 489 -34.61 -19.91 -2.12
C PHE A 489 -34.09 -20.86 -1.02
N ARG A 490 -33.56 -20.31 0.07
CA ARG A 490 -32.97 -21.12 1.16
C ARG A 490 -34.01 -21.81 2.04
N TRP A 491 -35.29 -21.47 1.88
CA TRP A 491 -36.42 -22.12 2.55
C TRP A 491 -36.89 -23.38 1.81
N TRP A 492 -36.19 -23.75 0.74
CA TRP A 492 -36.59 -24.83 -0.16
C TRP A 492 -35.82 -26.12 0.10
N ALA A 493 -35.00 -26.20 1.15
CA ALA A 493 -34.27 -27.41 1.44
C ALA A 493 -34.32 -27.77 2.92
N PHE A 494 -34.33 -29.08 3.21
CA PHE A 494 -34.24 -29.58 4.58
C PHE A 494 -32.84 -29.49 5.16
N ILE A 495 -31.81 -29.45 4.31
CA ILE A 495 -30.42 -29.17 4.67
C ILE A 495 -29.91 -28.08 3.73
N TRP A 496 -29.27 -27.04 4.25
CA TRP A 496 -28.71 -25.99 3.39
C TRP A 496 -27.47 -25.33 3.97
N VAL A 497 -26.64 -24.79 3.09
CA VAL A 497 -25.47 -24.00 3.46
C VAL A 497 -25.89 -22.55 3.70
N ASP A 498 -25.52 -22.00 4.86
CA ASP A 498 -25.70 -20.58 5.12
C ASP A 498 -24.68 -20.03 6.12
N LYS A 499 -24.63 -18.70 6.22
CA LYS A 499 -23.80 -17.99 7.19
C LYS A 499 -24.46 -18.04 8.57
N LEU A 500 -23.64 -18.16 9.62
CA LEU A 500 -24.13 -18.17 11.01
C LEU A 500 -24.88 -16.88 11.42
N ILE A 501 -24.53 -15.73 10.82
CA ILE A 501 -25.21 -14.46 11.12
C ILE A 501 -26.71 -14.49 10.83
N TYR A 502 -27.16 -15.37 9.93
CA TYR A 502 -28.59 -15.46 9.62
C TYR A 502 -29.37 -16.33 10.61
N TYR A 503 -28.73 -16.99 11.58
CA TYR A 503 -29.37 -17.98 12.44
C TYR A 503 -30.66 -17.46 13.08
N GLU A 504 -30.62 -16.31 13.75
CA GLU A 504 -31.82 -15.76 14.43
C GLU A 504 -32.95 -15.44 13.45
N HIS A 505 -32.64 -14.85 12.31
CA HIS A 505 -33.61 -14.56 11.25
C HIS A 505 -34.19 -15.86 10.67
N ARG A 506 -33.37 -16.90 10.49
CA ARG A 506 -33.81 -18.21 10.00
C ARG A 506 -34.71 -18.91 11.02
N VAL A 507 -34.43 -18.83 12.32
CA VAL A 507 -35.26 -19.44 13.39
C VAL A 507 -36.67 -18.84 13.36
N GLN A 508 -36.78 -17.53 13.13
CA GLN A 508 -38.09 -16.85 13.07
C GLN A 508 -38.95 -17.30 11.88
N ILE A 509 -38.32 -17.77 10.79
CA ILE A 509 -39.00 -18.13 9.54
C ILE A 509 -39.27 -19.63 9.45
N VAL A 510 -38.25 -20.46 9.68
CA VAL A 510 -38.35 -21.93 9.59
C VAL A 510 -38.92 -22.53 10.88
N GLY A 511 -38.72 -21.87 12.01
CA GLY A 511 -39.07 -22.41 13.32
C GLY A 511 -37.98 -23.33 13.84
N ASN A 512 -38.30 -24.62 14.01
CA ASN A 512 -37.42 -25.59 14.67
C ASN A 512 -36.32 -26.08 13.72
N MET A 513 -35.12 -25.53 13.85
CA MET A 513 -33.97 -25.85 13.02
C MET A 513 -32.69 -25.93 13.86
N GLY A 514 -31.73 -26.73 13.40
CA GLY A 514 -30.40 -26.83 13.99
C GLY A 514 -29.29 -26.42 13.04
N VAL A 515 -28.07 -26.37 13.56
CA VAL A 515 -26.84 -26.10 12.79
C VAL A 515 -25.75 -27.09 13.16
N VAL A 516 -25.00 -27.53 12.16
CA VAL A 516 -23.83 -28.40 12.29
C VAL A 516 -22.70 -27.90 11.39
N PRO A 517 -21.42 -28.22 11.71
CA PRO A 517 -20.32 -27.99 10.77
C PRO A 517 -20.52 -28.79 9.47
N PHE A 518 -19.71 -28.47 8.46
CA PHE A 518 -19.63 -29.33 7.28
C PHE A 518 -19.21 -30.76 7.66
N PRO A 519 -19.64 -31.78 6.89
CA PRO A 519 -19.33 -33.16 7.23
C PRO A 519 -17.83 -33.45 7.15
N GLY A 520 -17.37 -34.32 8.05
CA GLY A 520 -16.01 -34.83 8.09
C GLY A 520 -15.84 -36.15 7.31
N SER A 521 -14.65 -36.72 7.44
CA SER A 521 -14.31 -38.07 6.96
C SER A 521 -14.58 -39.17 7.98
#